data_AF-A0A3B8MF47-F1
#
_entry.id   AF-A0A3B8MF47-F1
#
_cell.length_a   1.000
_cell.length_b   1.000
_cell.length_c   1.000
_cell.angle_alpha   90.00
_cell.angle_beta   90.00
_cell.angle_gamma   90.00
#
_symmetry.space_group_name_H-M   'P 1'
#
loop_
_entity.id
_entity.type
_entity.pdbx_description
1 polymer ?
#
loop_
_entity_poly.entity_id
_entity_poly.type
_entity_poly.pdbx_seq_one_letter_code
_entity_poly.pdbx_strand_id
1 'polypeptide(L)'
;MRFGIWLFLFALVVRLVYVWQGYDVPPQDTRDYDDIAMNLLAGDGFVARENWYGYDVRSWRAPFYPFFLAGVYGLFGDSHEAVRLIQCLIGAGTVALLFLIGKRLTASGWVVGVAGAVYGPLVAISNEVMTETWFTFWFTAAVYALLESEARRCSKWGGLGGGLIGLAALTRPVGLLLLPAYVLYAWPRSASGWRPVAIVAGAAIVTVMPWITRNYVVHDAFPIFSTHGGFILLRSNWETPDWRRADGWQIPKETFENEPSEIERDRAWFQQGKAAILDHPGRYLRWCAEKLL
;
A
#
# COMPACT_ATOMS: atom_id res chain seq x y z
N MET A 1 20.41 13.73 18.21
CA MET A 1 19.35 14.51 17.52
C MET A 1 19.86 15.09 16.20
N ARG A 2 20.99 15.82 16.19
CA ARG A 2 21.59 16.41 14.98
C ARG A 2 21.79 15.43 13.81
N PHE A 3 22.35 14.24 14.05
CA PHE A 3 22.59 13.26 12.98
C PHE A 3 21.31 12.84 12.23
N GLY A 4 20.19 12.64 12.94
CA GLY A 4 18.93 12.24 12.30
C GLY A 4 18.37 13.31 11.37
N ILE A 5 18.55 14.59 11.72
CA ILE A 5 18.16 15.73 10.87
C ILE A 5 19.03 15.75 9.61
N TRP A 6 20.35 15.62 9.77
CA TRP A 6 21.26 15.57 8.62
C TRP A 6 20.98 14.39 7.70
N LEU A 7 20.66 13.23 8.27
CA LEU A 7 20.29 12.05 7.50
C LEU A 7 18.97 12.26 6.73
N PHE A 8 17.96 12.87 7.35
CA PHE A 8 16.72 13.23 6.67
C PHE A 8 16.98 14.19 5.51
N LEU A 9 17.75 15.26 5.74
CA LEU A 9 18.08 16.25 4.71
C LEU A 9 18.87 15.62 3.56
N PHE A 10 19.84 14.74 3.88
CA PHE A 10 20.58 13.99 2.88
C PHE A 10 19.66 13.08 2.06
N ALA A 11 18.81 12.30 2.72
CA ALA A 11 17.85 11.42 2.06
C ALA A 11 16.85 12.17 1.18
N LEU A 12 16.47 13.39 1.58
CA LEU A 12 15.63 14.30 0.80
C LEU A 12 16.37 14.79 -0.45
N VAL A 13 17.61 15.27 -0.31
CA VAL A 13 18.43 15.72 -1.45
C VAL A 13 18.62 14.59 -2.46
N VAL A 14 18.94 13.37 -2.01
CA VAL A 14 19.09 12.22 -2.91
C VAL A 14 17.84 11.97 -3.74
N ARG A 15 16.65 12.05 -3.14
CA ARG A 15 15.37 11.86 -3.84
C ARG A 15 15.03 13.01 -4.78
N LEU A 16 15.27 14.25 -4.35
CA LEU A 16 15.06 15.42 -5.21
C LEU A 16 15.96 15.39 -6.44
N VAL A 17 17.23 15.00 -6.28
CA VAL A 17 18.15 14.82 -7.41
C VAL A 17 17.64 13.72 -8.35
N TYR A 18 17.17 12.60 -7.81
CA TYR A 18 16.64 11.49 -8.61
C TYR A 18 15.39 11.90 -9.41
N VAL A 19 14.45 12.61 -8.78
CA VAL A 19 13.25 13.13 -9.45
C VAL A 19 13.63 14.17 -10.52
N TRP A 20 14.58 15.06 -10.20
CA TRP A 20 15.06 16.08 -11.14
C TRP A 20 15.76 15.49 -12.37
N GLN A 21 16.41 14.33 -12.24
CA GLN A 21 17.00 13.61 -13.37
C GLN A 21 15.96 13.12 -14.38
N GLY A 22 14.67 13.10 -14.01
CA GLY A 22 13.58 12.84 -14.96
C GLY A 22 13.61 11.44 -15.55
N TYR A 23 14.05 10.44 -14.77
CA TYR A 23 14.01 9.06 -15.22
C TYR A 23 12.59 8.66 -15.61
N ASP A 24 12.48 7.99 -16.75
CA ASP A 24 11.20 7.55 -17.27
C ASP A 24 10.58 6.50 -16.34
N VAL A 25 9.32 6.71 -15.99
CA VAL A 25 8.54 5.81 -15.14
C VAL A 25 7.47 5.22 -16.03
N PRO A 26 7.45 3.88 -16.23
CA PRO A 26 6.42 3.25 -17.03
C PRO A 26 5.03 3.63 -16.48
N PRO A 27 4.08 4.01 -17.34
CA PRO A 27 2.71 4.25 -16.93
C PRO A 27 2.09 2.92 -16.48
N GLN A 28 2.08 2.71 -15.16
CA GLN A 28 1.47 1.55 -14.51
C GLN A 28 0.04 1.93 -14.07
N ASP A 29 -0.28 1.66 -12.80
CA ASP A 29 -1.56 1.94 -12.18
C ASP A 29 -1.87 3.44 -11.99
N THR A 30 -0.92 4.32 -12.32
CA THR A 30 -1.02 5.79 -12.16
C THR A 30 -2.29 6.36 -12.78
N ARG A 31 -2.65 5.91 -13.99
CA ARG A 31 -3.88 6.38 -14.67
C ARG A 31 -5.15 6.13 -13.86
N ASP A 32 -5.25 4.98 -13.19
CA ASP A 32 -6.42 4.70 -12.33
C ASP A 32 -6.46 5.66 -11.13
N TYR A 33 -5.30 5.94 -10.55
CA TYR A 33 -5.22 6.84 -9.40
C TYR A 33 -5.57 8.28 -9.77
N ASP A 34 -5.08 8.75 -10.92
CA ASP A 34 -5.35 10.08 -11.46
C ASP A 34 -6.84 10.24 -11.81
N ASP A 35 -7.42 9.27 -12.51
CA ASP A 35 -8.84 9.25 -12.87
C ASP A 35 -9.74 9.32 -11.62
N ILE A 36 -9.47 8.50 -10.60
CA ILE A 36 -10.23 8.56 -9.33
C ILE A 36 -10.07 9.93 -8.65
N ALA A 37 -8.86 10.49 -8.63
CA ALA A 37 -8.61 11.79 -8.01
C ALA A 37 -9.36 12.93 -8.70
N MET A 38 -9.41 12.91 -10.04
CA MET A 38 -10.15 13.88 -10.83
C MET A 38 -11.66 13.75 -10.67
N ASN A 39 -12.19 12.52 -10.69
CA ASN A 39 -13.61 12.26 -10.43
C ASN A 39 -14.03 12.70 -9.01
N LEU A 40 -13.15 12.55 -8.01
CA LEU A 40 -13.38 13.08 -6.66
C LEU A 40 -13.50 14.61 -6.65
N LEU A 41 -12.63 15.31 -7.38
CA LEU A 41 -12.65 16.77 -7.48
C LEU A 41 -13.84 17.30 -8.29
N ALA A 42 -14.29 16.55 -9.30
CA ALA A 42 -15.48 16.87 -10.09
C ALA A 42 -16.80 16.65 -9.33
N GLY A 43 -16.77 15.90 -8.22
CA GLY A 43 -17.96 15.57 -7.43
C GLY A 43 -18.63 14.25 -7.84
N ASP A 44 -18.04 13.48 -8.75
CA ASP A 44 -18.55 12.18 -9.21
C ASP A 44 -18.26 11.04 -8.21
N GLY A 45 -17.43 11.33 -7.20
CA GLY A 45 -17.08 10.41 -6.13
C GLY A 45 -15.91 9.51 -6.46
N PHE A 46 -15.72 8.46 -5.66
CA PHE A 46 -14.59 7.52 -5.82
C PHE A 46 -14.93 6.49 -6.91
N VAL A 47 -14.51 6.77 -8.14
CA VAL A 47 -14.79 5.95 -9.33
C VAL A 47 -13.67 6.12 -10.36
N ALA A 48 -13.33 5.02 -11.04
CA ALA A 48 -12.47 4.99 -12.22
C ALA A 48 -13.30 4.49 -13.42
N ARG A 49 -13.02 5.03 -14.60
CA ARG A 49 -13.69 4.73 -15.88
C ARG A 49 -12.72 4.65 -17.06
N GLU A 50 -11.63 5.42 -17.04
CA GLU A 50 -10.76 5.61 -18.21
C GLU A 50 -10.10 4.30 -18.66
N ASN A 51 -9.50 3.55 -17.74
CA ASN A 51 -8.92 2.24 -18.03
C ASN A 51 -9.97 1.11 -18.09
N TRP A 52 -11.25 1.45 -17.92
CA TRP A 52 -12.35 0.51 -17.72
C TRP A 52 -13.41 0.63 -18.80
N TYR A 53 -13.05 1.08 -20.01
CA TYR A 53 -13.96 1.20 -21.16
C TYR A 53 -15.23 2.02 -20.88
N GLY A 54 -15.17 2.95 -19.93
CA GLY A 54 -16.32 3.75 -19.48
C GLY A 54 -17.21 3.07 -18.43
N TYR A 55 -16.91 1.85 -18.00
CA TYR A 55 -17.61 1.19 -16.90
C TYR A 55 -17.16 1.76 -15.55
N ASP A 56 -18.11 2.01 -14.66
CA ASP A 56 -17.82 2.50 -13.31
C ASP A 56 -17.18 1.41 -12.46
N VAL A 57 -15.92 1.64 -12.07
CA VAL A 57 -15.18 0.80 -11.13
C VAL A 57 -14.91 1.60 -9.86
N ARG A 58 -15.47 1.15 -8.74
CA ARG A 58 -15.59 1.96 -7.52
C ARG A 58 -14.75 1.47 -6.35
N SER A 59 -14.25 0.24 -6.38
CA SER A 59 -13.50 -0.35 -5.25
C SER A 59 -12.26 -1.13 -5.69
N TRP A 60 -11.80 -0.98 -6.93
CA TRP A 60 -10.58 -1.64 -7.41
C TRP A 60 -9.31 -1.19 -6.69
N ARG A 61 -9.22 0.12 -6.41
CA ARG A 61 -8.09 0.75 -5.73
C ARG A 61 -8.42 1.04 -4.27
N ALA A 62 -7.41 0.87 -3.41
CA ALA A 62 -7.49 1.27 -2.02
C ALA A 62 -7.52 2.81 -1.90
N PRO A 63 -8.18 3.38 -0.89
CA PRO A 63 -8.64 4.76 -0.95
C PRO A 63 -7.59 5.82 -0.63
N PHE A 64 -6.59 5.49 0.20
CA PHE A 64 -5.70 6.51 0.76
C PHE A 64 -4.99 7.31 -0.34
N TYR A 65 -4.45 6.61 -1.35
CA TYR A 65 -3.63 7.24 -2.37
C TYR A 65 -4.45 8.14 -3.33
N PRO A 66 -5.62 7.72 -3.86
CA PRO A 66 -6.49 8.64 -4.60
C PRO A 66 -6.95 9.86 -3.80
N PHE A 67 -7.28 9.72 -2.51
CA PHE A 67 -7.62 10.89 -1.68
C PHE A 67 -6.43 11.83 -1.48
N PHE A 68 -5.23 11.28 -1.33
CA PHE A 68 -4.01 12.07 -1.31
C PHE A 68 -3.81 12.83 -2.63
N LEU A 69 -3.94 12.17 -3.78
CA LEU A 69 -3.83 12.82 -5.09
C LEU A 69 -4.89 13.91 -5.27
N ALA A 70 -6.16 13.64 -4.95
CA ALA A 70 -7.22 14.64 -5.03
C ALA A 70 -6.89 15.88 -4.16
N GLY A 71 -6.33 15.68 -2.97
CA GLY A 71 -5.88 16.78 -2.11
C GLY A 71 -4.73 17.60 -2.74
N VAL A 72 -3.76 16.94 -3.36
CA VAL A 72 -2.66 17.62 -4.05
C VAL A 72 -3.18 18.37 -5.28
N TYR A 73 -4.00 17.73 -6.10
CA TYR A 73 -4.55 18.31 -7.31
C TYR A 73 -5.50 19.48 -7.04
N GLY A 74 -6.29 19.41 -5.96
CA GLY A 74 -7.13 20.52 -5.52
C GLY A 74 -6.34 21.76 -5.05
N LEU A 75 -5.10 21.58 -4.58
CA LEU A 75 -4.27 22.68 -4.06
C LEU A 75 -3.27 23.23 -5.10
N PHE A 76 -2.73 22.37 -5.96
CA PHE A 76 -1.63 22.71 -6.86
C PHE A 76 -1.96 22.49 -8.34
N GLY A 77 -3.20 22.09 -8.66
CA GLY A 77 -3.58 21.62 -9.99
C GLY A 77 -3.06 20.21 -10.27
N ASP A 78 -3.41 19.66 -11.44
CA ASP A 78 -2.95 18.34 -11.90
C ASP A 78 -1.44 18.31 -12.12
N SER A 79 -0.70 18.13 -11.02
CA SER A 79 0.74 18.26 -10.97
C SER A 79 1.37 17.03 -10.34
N HIS A 80 1.85 16.12 -11.20
CA HIS A 80 2.68 14.99 -10.79
C HIS A 80 3.99 15.43 -10.13
N GLU A 81 4.50 16.62 -10.48
CA GLU A 81 5.66 17.21 -9.83
C GLU A 81 5.38 17.53 -8.35
N ALA A 82 4.25 18.17 -8.04
CA ALA A 82 3.85 18.44 -6.66
C ALA A 82 3.70 17.14 -5.85
N VAL A 83 3.11 16.10 -6.46
CA VAL A 83 3.01 14.76 -5.86
C VAL A 83 4.39 14.20 -5.54
N ARG A 84 5.30 14.17 -6.52
CA ARG A 84 6.67 13.64 -6.35
C ARG A 84 7.45 14.40 -5.27
N LEU A 85 7.30 15.72 -5.19
CA LEU A 85 7.95 16.53 -4.14
C LEU A 85 7.47 16.15 -2.74
N ILE A 86 6.16 15.97 -2.55
CA ILE A 86 5.62 15.50 -1.26
C ILE A 86 6.12 14.08 -0.96
N GLN A 87 6.11 13.19 -1.95
CA GLN A 87 6.65 11.84 -1.79
C GLN A 87 8.14 11.83 -1.43
N CYS A 88 8.95 12.77 -1.94
CA CYS A 88 10.35 12.89 -1.53
C CYS A 88 10.49 13.19 -0.03
N LEU A 89 9.62 14.05 0.53
CA LEU A 89 9.59 14.34 1.96
C LEU A 89 9.17 13.12 2.78
N ILE A 90 8.14 12.40 2.33
CA ILE A 90 7.66 11.19 2.98
C ILE A 90 8.71 10.07 2.94
N GLY A 91 9.38 9.88 1.80
CA GLY A 91 10.47 8.94 1.63
C GLY A 91 11.67 9.27 2.55
N ALA A 92 12.03 10.55 2.69
CA ALA A 92 13.03 10.97 3.67
C ALA A 92 12.58 10.72 5.12
N GLY A 93 11.29 10.89 5.41
CA GLY A 93 10.68 10.54 6.69
C GLY A 93 10.81 9.04 7.02
N THR A 94 10.60 8.18 6.02
CA THR A 94 10.83 6.73 6.13
C THR A 94 12.29 6.43 6.54
N VAL A 95 13.26 7.11 5.95
CA VAL A 95 14.68 6.93 6.30
C VAL A 95 14.97 7.36 7.75
N ALA A 96 14.37 8.45 8.20
CA ALA A 96 14.49 8.87 9.61
C ALA A 96 13.91 7.82 10.56
N LEU A 97 12.77 7.21 10.22
CA LEU A 97 12.19 6.11 11.01
C LEU A 97 13.07 4.86 11.01
N LEU A 98 13.64 4.48 9.85
CA LEU A 98 14.58 3.36 9.76
C LEU A 98 15.81 3.57 10.65
N PHE A 99 16.35 4.78 10.71
CA PHE A 99 17.42 5.13 11.64
C PHE A 99 16.99 4.97 13.11
N LEU A 100 15.79 5.44 13.47
CA LEU A 100 15.27 5.31 14.84
C LEU A 100 15.02 3.85 15.24
N ILE A 101 14.49 3.04 14.33
CA ILE A 101 14.34 1.60 14.51
C ILE A 101 15.72 0.95 14.65
N GLY A 102 16.66 1.25 13.75
CA GLY A 102 18.02 0.73 13.79
C GLY A 102 18.72 1.01 15.10
N LYS A 103 18.57 2.24 15.64
CA LYS A 103 19.11 2.62 16.96
C LYS A 103 18.57 1.81 18.13
N ARG A 104 17.39 1.22 18.00
CA ARG A 104 16.79 0.35 19.01
C ARG A 104 17.30 -1.08 18.92
N LEU A 105 17.67 -1.52 17.73
CA LEU A 105 18.05 -2.91 17.46
C LEU A 105 19.57 -3.15 17.51
N THR A 106 20.37 -2.13 17.19
CA THR A 106 21.84 -2.26 17.11
C THR A 106 22.55 -0.95 17.47
N ALA A 107 23.77 -1.08 17.99
CA ALA A 107 24.67 0.06 18.23
C ALA A 107 24.98 0.84 16.93
N SER A 108 24.90 0.17 15.77
CA SER A 108 25.18 0.74 14.45
C SER A 108 23.93 1.20 13.71
N GLY A 109 22.90 1.67 14.41
CA GLY A 109 21.62 2.10 13.81
C GLY A 109 21.75 3.19 12.72
N TRP A 110 22.85 3.95 12.72
CA TRP A 110 23.19 4.89 11.65
C TRP A 110 23.40 4.20 10.30
N VAL A 111 23.95 2.98 10.27
CA VAL A 111 24.16 2.19 9.05
C VAL A 111 22.83 1.87 8.39
N VAL A 112 21.81 1.48 9.18
CA VAL A 112 20.46 1.20 8.68
C VAL A 112 19.87 2.43 8.01
N GLY A 113 20.02 3.59 8.63
CA GLY A 113 19.57 4.87 8.08
C GLY A 113 20.29 5.26 6.80
N VAL A 114 21.63 5.18 6.77
CA VAL A 114 22.43 5.50 5.58
C VAL A 114 22.12 4.53 4.44
N ALA A 115 22.04 3.22 4.72
CA ALA A 115 21.66 2.22 3.73
C ALA A 115 20.28 2.53 3.13
N GLY A 116 19.28 2.83 3.96
CA GLY A 116 17.96 3.23 3.49
C GLY A 116 17.94 4.55 2.70
N ALA A 117 18.85 5.48 2.99
CA ALA A 117 18.96 6.75 2.27
C ALA A 117 19.41 6.59 0.81
N VAL A 118 20.27 5.60 0.55
CA VAL A 118 20.89 5.37 -0.77
C VAL A 118 20.41 4.09 -1.46
N TYR A 119 19.51 3.32 -0.82
CA TYR A 119 18.96 2.12 -1.41
C TYR A 119 18.08 2.47 -2.61
N GLY A 120 18.58 2.15 -3.81
CA GLY A 120 17.99 2.55 -5.11
C GLY A 120 16.47 2.40 -5.18
N PRO A 121 15.88 1.24 -4.85
CA PRO A 121 14.43 1.06 -4.89
C PRO A 121 13.64 2.05 -3.99
N LEU A 122 14.11 2.35 -2.77
CA LEU A 122 13.45 3.31 -1.88
C LEU A 122 13.59 4.77 -2.35
N VAL A 123 14.55 5.06 -3.21
CA VAL A 123 14.70 6.35 -3.87
C VAL A 123 13.79 6.40 -5.11
N ALA A 124 13.80 5.35 -5.92
CA ALA A 124 13.06 5.25 -7.17
C ALA A 124 11.54 5.39 -6.99
N ILE A 125 10.97 4.70 -6.00
CA ILE A 125 9.51 4.75 -5.73
C ILE A 125 9.00 6.16 -5.36
N SER A 126 9.88 7.11 -5.00
CA SER A 126 9.49 8.51 -4.75
C SER A 126 9.19 9.28 -6.04
N ASN A 127 9.73 8.81 -7.19
CA ASN A 127 9.47 9.37 -8.52
C ASN A 127 8.19 8.78 -9.16
N GLU A 128 7.74 7.63 -8.68
CA GLU A 128 6.54 6.96 -9.17
C GLU A 128 5.30 7.56 -8.51
N VAL A 129 4.32 8.00 -9.29
CA VAL A 129 3.01 8.44 -8.77
C VAL A 129 2.20 7.19 -8.44
N MET A 130 2.60 6.54 -7.34
CA MET A 130 2.08 5.25 -6.89
C MET A 130 2.08 5.14 -5.36
N THR A 131 1.41 4.11 -4.87
CA THR A 131 1.14 3.87 -3.44
C THR A 131 2.37 3.61 -2.57
N GLU A 132 3.48 3.21 -3.17
CA GLU A 132 4.61 2.53 -2.55
C GLU A 132 5.28 3.42 -1.49
N THR A 133 5.51 4.69 -1.83
CA THR A 133 6.16 5.63 -0.91
C THR A 133 5.37 5.82 0.38
N TRP A 134 4.05 6.04 0.27
CA TRP A 134 3.18 6.20 1.43
C TRP A 134 2.99 4.89 2.19
N PHE A 135 2.82 3.78 1.48
CA PHE A 135 2.71 2.46 2.09
C PHE A 135 3.93 2.14 2.96
N THR A 136 5.14 2.31 2.41
CA THR A 136 6.39 2.06 3.14
C THR A 136 6.51 2.98 4.35
N PHE A 137 6.12 4.24 4.24
CA PHE A 137 6.12 5.17 5.37
C PHE A 137 5.17 4.72 6.48
N TRP A 138 3.90 4.44 6.18
CA TRP A 138 2.92 3.97 7.15
C TRP A 138 3.34 2.66 7.82
N PHE A 139 3.84 1.71 7.02
CA PHE A 139 4.35 0.44 7.50
C PHE A 139 5.52 0.64 8.48
N THR A 140 6.52 1.44 8.10
CA THR A 140 7.70 1.70 8.93
C THR A 140 7.34 2.47 10.20
N ALA A 141 6.44 3.44 10.09
CA ALA A 141 5.92 4.21 11.22
C ALA A 141 5.14 3.31 12.19
N ALA A 142 4.33 2.38 11.68
CA ALA A 142 3.62 1.40 12.50
C ALA A 142 4.60 0.53 13.28
N VAL A 143 5.62 -0.03 12.62
CA VAL A 143 6.68 -0.83 13.29
C VAL A 143 7.37 -0.01 14.37
N TYR A 144 7.77 1.23 14.07
CA TYR A 144 8.39 2.12 15.05
C TYR A 144 7.48 2.37 16.26
N ALA A 145 6.20 2.69 16.02
CA ALA A 145 5.23 2.95 17.09
C ALA A 145 4.99 1.71 17.97
N LEU A 146 4.92 0.52 17.38
CA LEU A 146 4.76 -0.73 18.14
C LEU A 146 5.99 -1.03 19.02
N LEU A 147 7.20 -0.77 18.53
CA LEU A 147 8.43 -0.88 19.33
C LEU A 147 8.45 0.15 20.49
N GLU A 148 7.99 1.38 20.24
CA GLU A 148 7.86 2.40 21.30
C GLU A 148 6.80 2.01 22.34
N SER A 149 5.69 1.39 21.91
CA SER A 149 4.64 0.88 22.79
C SER A 149 5.16 -0.14 23.79
N GLU A 150 5.99 -1.09 23.34
CA GLU A 150 6.57 -2.11 24.21
C GLU A 150 7.63 -1.51 25.15
N ALA A 151 8.59 -0.76 24.60
CA ALA A 151 9.68 -0.21 25.39
C ALA A 151 9.22 0.76 26.48
N ARG A 152 8.17 1.55 26.19
CA ARG A 152 7.60 2.51 27.15
C ARG A 152 6.42 1.96 27.94
N ARG A 153 5.95 0.74 27.64
CA ARG A 153 4.70 0.15 28.17
C ARG A 153 3.51 1.12 28.08
N CYS A 154 3.36 1.78 26.94
CA CYS A 154 2.40 2.87 26.75
C CYS A 154 1.38 2.56 25.66
N SER A 155 0.12 2.37 26.05
CA SER A 155 -1.00 2.02 25.16
C SER A 155 -1.26 3.03 24.05
N LYS A 156 -0.92 4.31 24.25
CA LYS A 156 -1.08 5.35 23.21
C LYS A 156 -0.24 5.04 21.97
N TRP A 157 0.97 4.51 22.17
CA TRP A 157 1.84 4.07 21.06
C TRP A 157 1.30 2.82 20.37
N GLY A 158 0.68 1.90 21.11
CA GLY A 158 -0.04 0.76 20.53
C GLY A 158 -1.23 1.21 19.68
N GLY A 159 -2.05 2.15 20.19
CA GLY A 159 -3.16 2.74 19.44
C GLY A 159 -2.67 3.45 18.17
N LEU A 160 -1.60 4.25 18.27
CA LEU A 160 -0.96 4.87 17.10
C LEU A 160 -0.46 3.82 16.10
N GLY A 161 0.23 2.77 16.57
CA GLY A 161 0.69 1.67 15.72
C GLY A 161 -0.46 0.97 14.99
N GLY A 162 -1.55 0.68 15.69
CA GLY A 162 -2.76 0.11 15.09
C GLY A 162 -3.39 1.03 14.04
N GLY A 163 -3.50 2.33 14.32
CA GLY A 163 -3.98 3.31 13.35
C GLY A 163 -3.10 3.38 12.10
N LEU A 164 -1.78 3.34 12.27
CA LEU A 164 -0.81 3.32 11.16
C LEU A 164 -0.88 2.02 10.35
N ILE A 165 -1.15 0.86 10.98
CA ILE A 165 -1.47 -0.39 10.26
C ILE A 165 -2.73 -0.20 9.41
N GLY A 166 -3.76 0.45 9.96
CA GLY A 166 -4.97 0.78 9.22
C GLY A 166 -4.70 1.67 8.01
N LEU A 167 -3.89 2.72 8.16
CA LEU A 167 -3.49 3.59 7.04
C LEU A 167 -2.66 2.85 5.99
N ALA A 168 -1.74 1.97 6.41
CA ALA A 168 -1.02 1.10 5.50
C ALA A 168 -1.98 0.19 4.73
N ALA A 169 -3.00 -0.38 5.39
CA ALA A 169 -4.04 -1.20 4.76
C ALA A 169 -4.93 -0.43 3.77
N LEU A 170 -5.28 0.82 4.11
CA LEU A 170 -6.00 1.74 3.21
C LEU A 170 -5.15 2.23 2.04
N THR A 171 -3.84 2.06 2.09
CA THR A 171 -2.93 2.33 0.97
C THR A 171 -2.73 1.07 0.13
N ARG A 172 -2.44 -0.07 0.78
CA ARG A 172 -2.37 -1.40 0.17
C ARG A 172 -2.87 -2.46 1.17
N PRO A 173 -3.83 -3.34 0.82
CA PRO A 173 -4.43 -4.28 1.76
C PRO A 173 -3.44 -5.20 2.49
N VAL A 174 -2.30 -5.50 1.86
CA VAL A 174 -1.20 -6.30 2.44
C VAL A 174 -0.64 -5.70 3.75
N GLY A 175 -0.82 -4.39 3.99
CA GLY A 175 -0.43 -3.73 5.24
C GLY A 175 -1.08 -4.34 6.48
N LEU A 176 -2.27 -4.95 6.35
CA LEU A 176 -2.92 -5.65 7.45
C LEU A 176 -2.11 -6.83 8.00
N LEU A 177 -1.20 -7.43 7.22
CA LEU A 177 -0.37 -8.55 7.67
C LEU A 177 0.54 -8.17 8.84
N LEU A 178 0.76 -6.87 9.09
CA LEU A 178 1.42 -6.41 10.31
C LEU A 178 0.64 -6.75 11.58
N LEU A 179 -0.69 -6.84 11.53
CA LEU A 179 -1.50 -7.15 12.70
C LEU A 179 -1.22 -8.58 13.21
N PRO A 180 -1.38 -9.67 12.43
CA PRO A 180 -1.04 -11.01 12.90
C PRO A 180 0.44 -11.16 13.23
N ALA A 181 1.35 -10.50 12.50
CA ALA A 181 2.78 -10.49 12.85
C ALA A 181 3.02 -9.88 14.25
N TYR A 182 2.35 -8.76 14.55
CA TYR A 182 2.41 -8.15 15.88
C TYR A 182 1.79 -9.04 16.95
N VAL A 183 0.66 -9.70 16.69
CA VAL A 183 0.05 -10.65 17.64
C VAL A 183 1.02 -11.77 17.98
N LEU A 184 1.62 -12.42 16.97
CA LEU A 184 2.58 -13.50 17.18
C LEU A 184 3.82 -13.03 17.97
N TYR A 185 4.27 -11.80 17.74
CA TYR A 185 5.41 -11.21 18.43
C TYR A 185 5.10 -10.83 19.90
N ALA A 186 3.98 -10.13 20.12
CA ALA A 186 3.65 -9.47 21.38
C ALA A 186 2.89 -10.38 22.36
N TRP A 187 2.08 -11.33 21.85
CA TRP A 187 1.27 -12.22 22.68
C TRP A 187 2.10 -12.98 23.73
N PRO A 188 3.25 -13.61 23.40
CA PRO A 188 4.06 -14.32 24.38
C PRO A 188 4.80 -13.41 25.39
N ARG A 189 4.91 -12.11 25.07
CA ARG A 189 5.71 -11.12 25.83
C ARG A 189 4.87 -10.22 26.75
N SER A 190 3.56 -10.22 26.55
CA SER A 190 2.65 -9.32 27.26
C SER A 190 2.27 -9.88 28.64
N ALA A 191 2.82 -9.27 29.70
CA ALA A 191 2.37 -9.51 31.08
C ALA A 191 0.88 -9.16 31.29
N SER A 192 0.32 -8.31 30.43
CA SER A 192 -1.09 -7.90 30.44
C SER A 192 -2.00 -8.77 29.56
N GLY A 193 -1.48 -9.87 29.00
CA GLY A 193 -2.22 -10.74 28.09
C GLY A 193 -2.67 -10.03 26.81
N TRP A 194 -3.96 -10.13 26.49
CA TRP A 194 -4.59 -9.71 25.24
C TRP A 194 -4.79 -8.19 25.07
N ARG A 195 -4.64 -7.38 26.13
CA ARG A 195 -4.97 -5.95 26.09
C ARG A 195 -4.21 -5.14 25.02
N PRO A 196 -2.87 -5.25 24.88
CA PRO A 196 -2.14 -4.50 23.86
C PRO A 196 -2.56 -4.92 22.44
N VAL A 197 -2.83 -6.22 22.25
CA VAL A 197 -3.32 -6.77 20.99
C VAL A 197 -4.70 -6.17 20.65
N ALA A 198 -5.62 -6.11 21.61
CA ALA A 198 -6.94 -5.52 21.39
C ALA A 198 -6.88 -4.01 21.10
N ILE A 199 -5.94 -3.27 21.71
CA ILE A 199 -5.76 -1.83 21.42
C ILE A 199 -5.27 -1.63 19.99
N VAL A 200 -4.25 -2.38 19.58
CA VAL A 200 -3.69 -2.30 18.21
C VAL A 200 -4.75 -2.74 17.18
N ALA A 201 -5.41 -3.88 17.41
CA ALA A 201 -6.46 -4.38 16.53
C ALA A 201 -7.65 -3.42 16.46
N GLY A 202 -8.10 -2.90 17.60
CA GLY A 202 -9.20 -1.94 17.67
C GLY A 202 -8.90 -0.65 16.91
N ALA A 203 -7.70 -0.08 17.06
CA ALA A 203 -7.29 1.10 16.33
C ALA A 203 -7.15 0.86 14.82
N ALA A 204 -6.64 -0.31 14.41
CA ALA A 204 -6.58 -0.70 13.00
C ALA A 204 -8.00 -0.83 12.41
N ILE A 205 -8.91 -1.51 13.12
CA ILE A 205 -10.31 -1.66 12.73
C ILE A 205 -10.97 -0.28 12.57
N VAL A 206 -10.92 0.57 13.59
CA VAL A 206 -11.51 1.92 13.54
C VAL A 206 -11.02 2.72 12.34
N THR A 207 -9.75 2.58 11.98
CA THR A 207 -9.16 3.28 10.83
C THR A 207 -9.71 2.77 9.50
N VAL A 208 -9.88 1.46 9.33
CA VAL A 208 -10.35 0.87 8.06
C VAL A 208 -11.87 0.86 7.93
N MET A 209 -12.60 0.92 9.06
CA MET A 209 -14.06 0.76 9.09
C MET A 209 -14.81 1.74 8.17
N PRO A 210 -14.49 3.04 8.09
CA PRO A 210 -15.23 3.95 7.21
C PRO A 210 -15.22 3.51 5.74
N TRP A 211 -14.08 2.99 5.28
CA TRP A 211 -13.95 2.48 3.92
C TRP A 211 -14.73 1.19 3.71
N ILE A 212 -14.66 0.27 4.67
CA ILE A 212 -15.45 -0.98 4.65
C ILE A 212 -16.95 -0.65 4.58
N THR A 213 -17.42 0.30 5.40
CA THR A 213 -18.82 0.73 5.40
C THR A 213 -19.21 1.35 4.07
N ARG A 214 -18.37 2.21 3.47
CA ARG A 214 -18.62 2.75 2.13
C ARG A 214 -18.73 1.64 1.09
N ASN A 215 -17.81 0.69 1.11
CA ASN A 215 -17.82 -0.44 0.18
C ASN A 215 -19.09 -1.28 0.31
N TYR A 216 -19.56 -1.50 1.55
CA TYR A 216 -20.83 -2.18 1.80
C TYR A 216 -22.02 -1.42 1.19
N VAL A 217 -22.10 -0.11 1.39
CA VAL A 217 -23.18 0.71 0.84
C VAL A 217 -23.16 0.75 -0.70
N VAL A 218 -21.97 0.77 -1.32
CA VAL A 218 -21.84 0.84 -2.79
C VAL A 218 -22.17 -0.48 -3.47
N HIS A 219 -21.81 -1.61 -2.86
CA HIS A 219 -21.86 -2.92 -3.52
C HIS A 219 -22.94 -3.85 -2.99
N ASP A 220 -23.62 -3.50 -1.90
CA ASP A 220 -24.49 -4.40 -1.13
C ASP A 220 -23.78 -5.75 -0.79
N ALA A 221 -22.46 -5.68 -0.62
CA ALA A 221 -21.57 -6.80 -0.40
C ALA A 221 -20.36 -6.34 0.44
N PHE A 222 -19.58 -7.28 0.99
CA PHE A 222 -18.42 -6.95 1.82
C PHE A 222 -17.07 -7.16 1.10
N PRO A 223 -16.70 -6.40 0.04
CA PRO A 223 -15.30 -6.35 -0.36
C PRO A 223 -14.55 -5.54 0.71
N ILE A 224 -13.79 -6.23 1.56
CA ILE A 224 -13.22 -5.64 2.78
C ILE A 224 -12.30 -4.45 2.44
N PHE A 225 -11.50 -4.53 1.38
CA PHE A 225 -10.59 -3.44 1.01
C PHE A 225 -10.72 -3.04 -0.45
N SER A 226 -10.74 -4.04 -1.33
CA SER A 226 -10.89 -3.85 -2.77
C SER A 226 -11.49 -5.08 -3.44
N THR A 227 -11.92 -4.89 -4.68
CA THR A 227 -12.40 -5.89 -5.65
C THR A 227 -11.28 -6.36 -6.60
N HIS A 228 -10.04 -6.26 -6.15
CA HIS A 228 -8.83 -6.55 -6.92
C HIS A 228 -8.21 -7.91 -6.55
N GLY A 229 -8.61 -8.50 -5.43
CA GLY A 229 -7.95 -9.68 -4.86
C GLY A 229 -8.13 -10.94 -5.70
N GLY A 230 -9.34 -11.18 -6.21
CA GLY A 230 -9.63 -12.30 -7.10
C GLY A 230 -8.89 -12.18 -8.42
N PHE A 231 -8.83 -10.97 -8.98
CA PHE A 231 -8.04 -10.69 -10.18
C PHE A 231 -6.56 -11.05 -10.01
N ILE A 232 -5.92 -10.54 -8.96
CA ILE A 232 -4.52 -10.83 -8.66
C ILE A 232 -4.29 -12.32 -8.43
N LEU A 233 -5.19 -13.00 -7.70
CA LEU A 233 -5.10 -14.43 -7.46
C LEU A 233 -5.15 -15.22 -8.78
N LEU A 234 -6.05 -14.85 -9.69
CA LEU A 234 -6.18 -15.52 -10.97
C LEU A 234 -4.95 -15.30 -11.84
N ARG A 235 -4.67 -14.04 -12.16
CA ARG A 235 -3.72 -13.67 -13.20
C ARG A 235 -2.27 -13.89 -12.78
N SER A 236 -2.01 -13.98 -11.47
CA SER A 236 -0.73 -14.45 -10.94
C SER A 236 -0.48 -15.94 -11.11
N ASN A 237 -1.56 -16.74 -11.23
CA ASN A 237 -1.53 -18.20 -11.19
C ASN A 237 -2.07 -18.84 -12.48
N TRP A 238 -2.32 -18.04 -13.51
CA TRP A 238 -2.69 -18.51 -14.83
C TRP A 238 -1.56 -19.33 -15.46
N GLU A 239 -1.87 -20.06 -16.53
CA GLU A 239 -0.88 -20.89 -17.25
C GLU A 239 0.30 -20.07 -17.78
N THR A 240 0.01 -18.90 -18.34
CA THR A 240 0.96 -17.85 -18.69
C THR A 240 0.66 -16.61 -17.83
N PRO A 241 1.30 -16.49 -16.65
CA PRO A 241 1.03 -15.39 -15.74
C PRO A 241 1.28 -14.03 -16.39
N ASP A 242 0.41 -13.08 -16.10
CA ASP A 242 0.43 -11.76 -16.72
C ASP A 242 1.65 -10.93 -16.37
N TRP A 243 2.20 -11.12 -15.17
CA TRP A 243 3.42 -10.43 -14.74
C TRP A 243 4.64 -10.80 -15.60
N ARG A 244 4.54 -11.82 -16.45
CA ARG A 244 5.57 -12.17 -17.46
C ARG A 244 5.32 -11.54 -18.83
N ARG A 245 4.16 -10.92 -19.06
CA ARG A 245 3.80 -10.35 -20.34
C ARG A 245 4.30 -8.91 -20.44
N ALA A 246 4.75 -8.52 -21.64
CA ALA A 246 5.28 -7.18 -21.90
C ALA A 246 4.18 -6.09 -21.85
N ASP A 247 2.94 -6.48 -22.12
CA ASP A 247 1.72 -5.64 -22.14
C ASP A 247 0.93 -5.66 -20.81
N GLY A 248 1.42 -6.40 -19.81
CA GLY A 248 0.89 -6.39 -18.45
C GLY A 248 -0.46 -7.11 -18.28
N TRP A 249 -1.29 -6.56 -17.37
CA TRP A 249 -2.46 -7.22 -16.78
C TRP A 249 -3.76 -7.12 -17.60
N GLN A 250 -3.71 -6.80 -18.89
CA GLN A 250 -4.87 -6.36 -19.68
C GLN A 250 -6.14 -7.21 -19.48
N ILE A 251 -7.25 -6.52 -19.19
CA ILE A 251 -8.58 -7.13 -18.99
C ILE A 251 -9.41 -6.87 -20.25
N PRO A 252 -9.79 -7.90 -21.02
CA PRO A 252 -10.59 -7.74 -22.23
C PRO A 252 -11.94 -7.07 -21.93
N LYS A 253 -12.41 -6.22 -22.84
CA LYS A 253 -13.68 -5.49 -22.70
C LYS A 253 -14.87 -6.43 -22.50
N GLU A 254 -14.85 -7.59 -23.15
CA GLU A 254 -15.87 -8.64 -23.05
C GLU A 254 -16.09 -9.09 -21.60
N THR A 255 -15.08 -8.95 -20.74
CA THR A 255 -15.19 -9.28 -19.31
C THR A 255 -16.19 -8.36 -18.60
N PHE A 256 -16.24 -7.08 -19.00
CA PHE A 256 -17.18 -6.10 -18.44
C PHE A 256 -18.58 -6.24 -19.03
N GLU A 257 -18.68 -6.72 -20.27
CA GLU A 257 -19.94 -6.98 -20.96
C GLU A 257 -20.64 -8.24 -20.40
N ASN A 258 -19.89 -9.29 -20.11
CA ASN A 258 -20.42 -10.56 -19.58
C ASN A 258 -20.73 -10.50 -18.08
N GLU A 259 -19.90 -9.78 -17.31
CA GLU A 259 -19.98 -9.69 -15.85
C GLU A 259 -19.94 -8.19 -15.47
N PRO A 260 -21.06 -7.45 -15.54
CA PRO A 260 -21.06 -6.01 -15.33
C PRO A 260 -20.80 -5.63 -13.86
N SER A 261 -21.18 -6.49 -12.92
CA SER A 261 -20.96 -6.25 -11.49
C SER A 261 -19.50 -6.43 -11.10
N GLU A 262 -18.93 -5.41 -10.44
CA GLU A 262 -17.56 -5.43 -9.94
C GLU A 262 -17.31 -6.58 -8.95
N ILE A 263 -18.31 -6.91 -8.12
CA ILE A 263 -18.25 -8.00 -7.15
C ILE A 263 -18.29 -9.38 -7.82
N GLU A 264 -19.17 -9.53 -8.81
CA GLU A 264 -19.33 -10.82 -9.51
C GLU A 264 -18.05 -11.13 -10.29
N ARG A 265 -17.46 -10.13 -10.96
CA ARG A 265 -16.14 -10.23 -11.59
C ARG A 265 -15.06 -10.69 -10.62
N ASP A 266 -14.90 -9.99 -9.48
CA ASP A 266 -13.86 -10.34 -8.51
C ASP A 266 -14.05 -11.75 -7.93
N ARG A 267 -15.29 -12.14 -7.63
CA ARG A 267 -15.60 -13.51 -7.18
C ARG A 267 -15.32 -14.55 -8.25
N ALA A 268 -15.69 -14.29 -9.50
CA ALA A 268 -15.43 -15.19 -10.62
C ALA A 268 -13.92 -15.42 -10.80
N TRP A 269 -13.12 -14.34 -10.80
CA TRP A 269 -11.67 -14.44 -10.87
C TRP A 269 -11.10 -15.18 -9.66
N PHE A 270 -11.60 -14.93 -8.45
CA PHE A 270 -11.17 -15.65 -7.27
C PHE A 270 -11.40 -17.16 -7.39
N GLN A 271 -12.58 -17.59 -7.85
CA GLN A 271 -12.88 -19.01 -8.05
C GLN A 271 -11.98 -19.64 -9.11
N GLN A 272 -11.79 -18.96 -10.24
CA GLN A 272 -10.90 -19.43 -11.30
C GLN A 272 -9.45 -19.53 -10.80
N GLY A 273 -8.99 -18.56 -9.99
CA GLY A 273 -7.61 -18.53 -9.50
C GLY A 273 -7.37 -19.63 -8.48
N LYS A 274 -8.35 -19.86 -7.61
CA LYS A 274 -8.35 -20.99 -6.70
C LYS A 274 -8.33 -22.33 -7.44
N ALA A 275 -9.16 -22.50 -8.48
CA ALA A 275 -9.16 -23.71 -9.30
C ALA A 275 -7.80 -23.93 -9.97
N ALA A 276 -7.22 -22.90 -10.59
CA ALA A 276 -5.89 -22.98 -11.22
C ALA A 276 -4.78 -23.44 -10.25
N ILE A 277 -4.84 -23.02 -8.99
CA ILE A 277 -3.91 -23.46 -7.94
C ILE A 277 -4.17 -24.92 -7.54
N LEU A 278 -5.43 -25.29 -7.32
CA LEU A 278 -5.80 -26.62 -6.84
C LEU A 278 -5.60 -27.71 -7.89
N ASP A 279 -5.86 -27.40 -9.15
CA ASP A 279 -5.70 -28.32 -10.28
C ASP A 279 -4.21 -28.50 -10.65
N HIS A 280 -3.37 -27.50 -10.37
CA HIS A 280 -1.94 -27.50 -10.69
C HIS A 280 -1.05 -26.98 -9.55
N PRO A 281 -1.00 -27.64 -8.38
CA PRO A 281 -0.26 -27.14 -7.21
C PRO A 281 1.24 -27.06 -7.45
N GLY A 282 1.82 -27.96 -8.27
CA GLY A 282 3.24 -27.89 -8.65
C GLY A 282 3.58 -26.65 -9.48
N ARG A 283 2.66 -26.20 -10.35
CA ARG A 283 2.81 -24.97 -11.14
C ARG A 283 2.77 -23.74 -10.22
N TYR A 284 1.83 -23.72 -9.28
CA TYR A 284 1.76 -22.67 -8.26
C TYR A 284 3.06 -22.55 -7.46
N LEU A 285 3.59 -23.67 -6.94
CA LEU A 285 4.84 -23.67 -6.20
C LEU A 285 6.02 -23.16 -7.04
N ARG A 286 6.07 -23.53 -8.32
CA ARG A 286 7.06 -22.99 -9.26
C ARG A 286 6.94 -21.47 -9.41
N TRP A 287 5.73 -20.94 -9.59
CA TRP A 287 5.50 -19.49 -9.70
C TRP A 287 5.90 -18.75 -8.43
N CYS A 288 5.64 -19.33 -7.25
CA CYS A 288 6.12 -18.78 -5.99
C CYS A 288 7.65 -18.77 -5.91
N ALA A 289 8.32 -19.85 -6.34
CA ALA A 289 9.77 -19.94 -6.32
C ALA A 289 10.43 -18.93 -7.27
N GLU A 290 9.89 -18.76 -8.48
CA GLU A 290 10.42 -17.80 -9.44
C GLU A 290 10.26 -16.34 -9.01
N LYS A 291 9.22 -16.00 -8.24
CA LYS A 291 9.06 -14.66 -7.67
C LYS A 291 10.10 -14.33 -6.58
N LEU A 292 10.83 -15.33 -6.10
CA LEU A 292 11.91 -15.18 -5.10
C LEU A 292 13.30 -15.09 -5.74
N LEU A 293 13.42 -15.39 -7.04
CA LEU A 293 14.66 -15.34 -7.82
C LEU A 293 14.77 -14.01 -8.57
#